data_AF-A0A920SI03-F1
#
_entry.id   AF-A0A920SI03-F1
#
_cell.length_a   1.000
_cell.length_b   1.000
_cell.length_c   1.000
_cell.angle_alpha   90.00
_cell.angle_beta   90.00
_cell.angle_gamma   90.00
#
_symmetry.space_group_name_H-M   'P 1'
#
loop_
_entity.id
_entity.type
_entity.pdbx_description
1 polymer ?
#
loop_
_entity_poly.entity_id
_entity_poly.type
_entity_poly.pdbx_seq_one_letter_code
_entity_poly.pdbx_strand_id
1 'polypeptide(L)'
;MGDGKTIFTPSYGAPYVLGLDGVRRPASLEDFRNFTKLNHLSPALHMSGGVVCEPMDVPVPKRHLYMTQSLLTYSSKPFMGAVTSMERAEDSLHMAGIVFGQDAVRDTTVMTCLANGNTPLVWDKTMLDSVRVFAGANQATLFSPFVLGGASTPASTVGRSSRSTSKP
;
A
#
# COMPACT_ATOMS: atom_id res chain seq x y z
N MET A 1 13.65 6.81 4.63
CA MET A 1 13.84 5.76 3.59
C MET A 1 14.99 6.23 2.69
N GLY A 2 16.02 5.41 2.46
CA GLY A 2 17.24 5.81 1.74
C GLY A 2 18.52 5.64 2.57
N ASP A 3 19.64 6.15 2.06
CA ASP A 3 20.95 6.14 2.75
C ASP A 3 21.49 4.73 3.05
N GLY A 4 21.48 3.84 2.06
CA GLY A 4 21.98 2.46 2.19
C GLY A 4 21.12 1.54 3.08
N LYS A 5 20.05 2.05 3.69
CA LYS A 5 19.14 1.27 4.55
C LYS A 5 18.10 0.54 3.70
N THR A 6 17.85 -0.73 4.04
CA THR A 6 16.81 -1.56 3.42
C THR A 6 15.63 -1.74 4.35
N ILE A 7 14.42 -1.50 3.84
CA ILE A 7 13.15 -1.71 4.54
C ILE A 7 12.41 -2.84 3.83
N PHE A 8 11.92 -3.81 4.59
CA PHE A 8 11.20 -4.97 4.07
C PHE A 8 9.74 -4.85 4.48
N THR A 9 8.84 -5.10 3.53
CA THR A 9 7.40 -5.01 3.68
C THR A 9 6.77 -6.30 3.15
N PRO A 10 5.63 -6.75 3.70
CA PRO A 10 4.88 -7.88 3.14
C PRO A 10 4.38 -7.58 1.71
N SER A 11 3.85 -8.63 1.06
CA SER A 11 3.16 -8.53 -0.23
C SER A 11 1.99 -7.52 -0.20
N TYR A 12 1.56 -7.07 -1.38
CA TYR A 12 0.49 -6.09 -1.53
C TYR A 12 -0.47 -6.50 -2.67
N GLY A 13 -1.78 -6.47 -2.42
CA GLY A 13 -2.86 -6.56 -3.40
C GLY A 13 -3.44 -7.95 -3.66
N ALA A 14 -3.08 -8.99 -2.88
CA ALA A 14 -3.52 -10.36 -3.15
C ALA A 14 -5.01 -10.59 -2.79
N PRO A 15 -5.89 -10.97 -3.75
CA PRO A 15 -7.32 -11.18 -3.44
C PRO A 15 -7.64 -12.59 -2.91
N TYR A 16 -6.67 -13.50 -2.96
CA TYR A 16 -6.80 -14.88 -2.50
C TYR A 16 -5.70 -15.19 -1.50
N VAL A 17 -6.01 -16.08 -0.57
CA VAL A 17 -5.07 -16.65 0.39
C VAL A 17 -4.97 -18.15 0.17
N LEU A 18 -3.81 -18.71 0.51
CA LEU A 18 -3.61 -20.14 0.64
C LEU A 18 -3.63 -20.46 2.14
N GLY A 19 -4.63 -21.20 2.60
CA GLY A 19 -4.75 -21.60 3.98
C GLY A 19 -3.64 -22.59 4.39
N LEU A 20 -3.47 -22.79 5.70
CA LEU A 20 -2.55 -23.79 6.25
C LEU A 20 -2.98 -25.23 5.91
N ASP A 21 -4.24 -25.41 5.53
CA ASP A 21 -4.83 -26.64 4.97
C ASP A 21 -4.49 -26.84 3.48
N GLY A 22 -3.75 -25.92 2.86
CA GLY A 22 -3.41 -25.95 1.44
C GLY A 22 -4.56 -25.52 0.52
N VAL A 23 -5.65 -24.96 1.05
CA VAL A 23 -6.82 -24.56 0.25
C VAL A 23 -6.71 -23.10 -0.16
N ARG A 24 -6.83 -22.84 -1.47
CA ARG A 24 -6.92 -21.47 -2.01
C ARG A 24 -8.35 -20.96 -1.92
N ARG A 25 -8.56 -19.81 -1.27
CA ARG A 25 -9.87 -19.17 -1.13
C ARG A 25 -9.78 -17.65 -1.16
N PRO A 26 -10.88 -16.91 -1.40
CA PRO A 26 -10.91 -15.47 -1.22
C PRO A 26 -10.44 -15.07 0.18
N ALA A 27 -9.68 -13.99 0.27
CA ALA A 27 -9.22 -13.49 1.56
C ALA A 27 -10.38 -12.85 2.34
N SER A 28 -10.35 -12.97 3.66
CA SER A 28 -11.28 -12.37 4.61
C SER A 28 -10.62 -11.25 5.41
N LEU A 29 -11.41 -10.46 6.14
CA LEU A 29 -10.87 -9.49 7.09
C LEU A 29 -10.06 -10.16 8.20
N GLU A 30 -10.43 -11.38 8.59
CA GLU A 30 -9.65 -12.12 9.58
C GLU A 30 -8.28 -12.54 9.05
N ASP A 31 -8.18 -12.92 7.76
CA ASP A 31 -6.88 -13.18 7.14
C ASP A 31 -6.01 -11.91 7.15
N PHE A 32 -6.59 -10.76 6.82
CA PHE A 32 -5.88 -9.48 6.86
C PHE A 32 -5.32 -9.17 8.26
N ARG A 33 -6.14 -9.37 9.29
CA ARG A 33 -5.72 -9.20 10.69
C ARG A 33 -4.63 -10.17 11.07
N ASN A 34 -4.74 -11.43 10.68
CA ASN A 34 -3.75 -12.45 10.95
C ASN A 34 -2.41 -12.13 10.28
N PHE A 35 -2.42 -11.72 9.01
CA PHE A 35 -1.20 -11.24 8.36
C PHE A 35 -0.62 -10.01 9.05
N THR A 36 -1.45 -9.06 9.48
CA THR A 36 -0.98 -7.87 10.21
C THR A 36 -0.24 -8.26 11.49
N LYS A 37 -0.80 -9.18 12.28
CA LYS A 37 -0.18 -9.71 13.52
C LYS A 37 1.12 -10.46 13.21
N LEU A 38 1.12 -11.33 12.19
CA LEU A 38 2.32 -12.06 11.77
C LEU A 38 3.43 -11.11 11.31
N ASN A 39 3.08 -10.08 10.54
CA ASN A 39 4.02 -9.06 10.08
C ASN A 39 4.59 -8.26 11.25
N HIS A 40 3.77 -7.96 12.26
CA HIS A 40 4.22 -7.32 13.48
C HIS A 40 5.26 -8.18 14.23
N LEU A 41 4.98 -9.47 14.40
CA LEU A 41 5.87 -10.40 15.10
C LEU A 41 7.17 -10.70 14.34
N SER A 42 7.17 -10.61 13.02
CA SER A 42 8.35 -10.92 12.20
C SER A 42 9.44 -9.84 12.37
N PRO A 43 10.64 -10.18 12.88
CA PRO A 43 11.75 -9.21 12.99
C PRO A 43 12.33 -8.83 11.62
N ALA A 44 12.12 -9.67 10.60
CA ALA A 44 12.59 -9.42 9.24
C ALA A 44 11.73 -8.40 8.47
N LEU A 45 10.50 -8.14 8.93
CA LEU A 45 9.60 -7.17 8.32
C LEU A 45 9.63 -5.86 9.10
N HIS A 46 9.95 -4.78 8.41
CA HIS A 46 10.11 -3.45 9.00
C HIS A 46 8.82 -2.62 8.92
N MET A 47 7.90 -3.00 8.03
CA MET A 47 6.59 -2.36 7.86
C MET A 47 5.46 -3.40 7.90
N SER A 48 4.28 -2.97 8.34
CA SER A 48 3.07 -3.81 8.33
C SER A 48 2.45 -3.99 6.95
N GLY A 49 2.85 -3.16 5.99
CA GLY A 49 2.30 -3.12 4.64
C GLY A 49 1.06 -2.24 4.55
N GLY A 50 0.29 -2.44 3.48
CA GLY A 50 -1.02 -1.83 3.27
C GLY A 50 -2.06 -2.90 2.99
N VAL A 51 -2.30 -3.19 1.73
CA VAL A 51 -3.26 -4.21 1.30
C VAL A 51 -2.58 -5.58 1.28
N VAL A 52 -2.24 -6.15 2.44
CA VAL A 52 -1.51 -7.45 2.48
C VAL A 52 -2.30 -8.57 1.80
N CYS A 53 -3.61 -8.55 1.99
CA CYS A 53 -4.59 -9.26 1.18
C CYS A 53 -5.85 -8.39 1.05
N GLU A 54 -6.71 -8.66 0.07
CA GLU A 54 -7.96 -7.92 -0.13
C GLU A 54 -9.11 -8.61 0.63
N PRO A 55 -9.67 -8.05 1.72
CA PRO A 55 -10.74 -8.71 2.48
C PRO A 55 -12.08 -8.68 1.72
N MET A 56 -12.37 -9.76 1.01
CA MET A 56 -13.49 -9.89 0.07
C MET A 56 -14.86 -10.02 0.75
N ASP A 57 -14.87 -10.32 2.05
CA ASP A 57 -16.05 -10.37 2.93
C ASP A 57 -16.51 -8.98 3.41
N VAL A 58 -15.73 -7.92 3.16
CA VAL A 58 -16.08 -6.54 3.50
C VAL A 58 -16.54 -5.79 2.24
N PRO A 59 -17.65 -5.02 2.29
CA PRO A 59 -18.09 -4.18 1.18
C PRO A 59 -17.00 -3.21 0.71
N VAL A 60 -16.76 -3.16 -0.61
CA VAL A 60 -15.70 -2.36 -1.25
C VAL A 60 -15.63 -0.91 -0.76
N PRO A 61 -16.75 -0.16 -0.60
CA PRO A 61 -16.70 1.23 -0.14
C PRO A 61 -16.13 1.43 1.27
N LYS A 62 -16.17 0.40 2.13
CA LYS A 62 -15.78 0.50 3.55
C LYS A 62 -14.47 -0.24 3.85
N ARG A 63 -13.94 -0.97 2.87
CA ARG A 63 -12.86 -1.93 3.05
C ARG A 63 -11.58 -1.30 3.60
N HIS A 64 -11.23 -0.12 3.10
CA HIS A 64 -10.05 0.63 3.55
C HIS A 64 -10.11 0.97 5.03
N LEU A 65 -11.28 1.33 5.57
CA LEU A 65 -11.44 1.66 6.99
C LEU A 65 -11.06 0.46 7.87
N TYR A 66 -11.55 -0.73 7.55
CA TYR A 66 -11.23 -1.95 8.31
C TYR A 66 -9.77 -2.37 8.16
N MET A 67 -9.17 -2.19 6.98
CA MET A 67 -7.75 -2.45 6.76
C MET A 67 -6.88 -1.48 7.58
N THR A 68 -7.12 -0.17 7.47
CA THR A 68 -6.39 0.86 8.21
C THR A 68 -6.56 0.69 9.72
N GLN A 69 -7.78 0.42 10.20
CA GLN A 69 -8.02 0.08 11.60
C GLN A 69 -7.16 -1.11 12.05
N SER A 70 -7.12 -2.17 11.25
CA SER A 70 -6.38 -3.38 11.59
C SER A 70 -4.88 -3.11 11.65
N LEU A 71 -4.32 -2.34 10.72
CA LEU A 71 -2.92 -1.92 10.72
C LEU A 71 -2.56 -1.12 11.98
N LEU A 72 -3.41 -0.16 12.36
CA LEU A 72 -3.22 0.68 13.54
C LEU A 72 -3.45 -0.06 14.88
N THR A 73 -4.31 -1.07 14.89
CA THR A 73 -4.69 -1.81 16.12
C THR A 73 -3.71 -2.94 16.41
N TYR A 74 -3.30 -3.69 15.38
CA TYR A 74 -2.54 -4.93 15.56
C TYR A 74 -1.04 -4.78 15.31
N SER A 75 -0.57 -3.58 14.98
CA SER A 75 0.86 -3.32 14.81
C SER A 75 1.25 -1.90 15.19
N SER A 76 2.47 -1.77 15.72
CA SER A 76 3.15 -0.48 15.92
C SER A 76 4.15 -0.14 14.81
N LYS A 77 4.27 -0.97 13.76
CA LYS A 77 5.16 -0.71 12.62
C LYS A 77 4.52 0.30 11.65
N PRO A 78 5.34 1.04 10.87
CA PRO A 78 4.81 1.89 9.81
C PRO A 78 3.97 1.09 8.82
N PHE A 79 2.97 1.75 8.23
CA PHE A 79 1.98 1.13 7.35
C PHE A 79 1.75 1.97 6.10
N MET A 80 0.93 1.46 5.17
CA MET A 80 0.59 2.13 3.93
C MET A 80 -0.87 2.57 3.91
N GLY A 81 -1.12 3.82 3.51
CA GLY A 81 -2.46 4.38 3.34
C GLY A 81 -3.15 3.90 2.07
N ALA A 82 -4.48 4.00 2.05
CA ALA A 82 -5.29 3.58 0.91
C ALA A 82 -5.24 4.62 -0.23
N VAL A 83 -4.99 4.14 -1.46
CA VAL A 83 -4.88 4.99 -2.67
C VAL A 83 -6.05 4.80 -3.65
N THR A 84 -7.03 3.99 -3.29
CA THR A 84 -8.11 3.57 -4.21
C THR A 84 -9.15 4.66 -4.50
N SER A 85 -9.14 5.78 -3.76
CA SER A 85 -9.85 7.03 -4.06
C SER A 85 -9.30 8.16 -3.19
N MET A 86 -9.55 9.40 -3.58
CA MET A 86 -9.18 10.59 -2.80
C MET A 86 -9.73 10.53 -1.37
N GLU A 87 -11.04 10.28 -1.23
CA GLU A 87 -11.72 10.14 0.07
C GLU A 87 -11.06 9.07 0.97
N ARG A 88 -10.62 7.96 0.39
CA ARG A 88 -9.96 6.89 1.15
C ARG A 88 -8.55 7.26 1.61
N ALA A 89 -7.87 8.11 0.85
CA ALA A 89 -6.59 8.68 1.26
C ALA A 89 -6.80 9.66 2.43
N GLU A 90 -7.83 10.50 2.36
CA GLU A 90 -8.23 11.42 3.44
C GLU A 90 -8.62 10.66 4.71
N ASP A 91 -9.42 9.60 4.59
CA ASP A 91 -9.78 8.72 5.70
C ASP A 91 -8.55 8.07 6.33
N SER A 92 -7.56 7.65 5.53
CA SER A 92 -6.32 7.07 6.04
C SER A 92 -5.54 8.06 6.91
N LEU A 93 -5.45 9.33 6.47
CA LEU A 93 -4.84 10.41 7.25
C LEU A 93 -5.64 10.71 8.51
N HIS A 94 -6.96 10.80 8.42
CA HIS A 94 -7.82 11.08 9.57
C HIS A 94 -7.67 9.98 10.64
N MET A 95 -7.74 8.71 10.24
CA MET A 95 -7.55 7.57 11.15
C MET A 95 -6.16 7.56 11.79
N ALA A 96 -5.11 7.88 11.03
CA ALA A 96 -3.77 8.04 11.61
C ALA A 96 -3.70 9.20 12.60
N GLY A 97 -4.37 10.32 12.30
CA GLY A 97 -4.43 11.48 13.19
C GLY A 97 -5.21 11.22 14.49
N ILE A 98 -6.12 10.25 14.53
CA ILE A 98 -6.74 9.77 15.78
C ILE A 98 -5.68 9.11 16.69
N VAL A 99 -4.71 8.40 16.11
CA VAL A 99 -3.70 7.64 16.87
C VAL A 99 -2.47 8.48 17.21
N PHE A 100 -1.99 9.28 16.25
CA PHE A 100 -0.74 10.05 16.38
C PHE A 100 -0.96 11.54 16.71
N GLY A 101 -2.18 12.04 16.57
CA GLY A 101 -2.52 13.47 16.64
C GLY A 101 -2.51 14.12 15.25
N GLN A 102 -3.51 14.97 14.97
CA GLN A 102 -3.71 15.56 13.64
C GLN A 102 -2.55 16.44 13.20
N ASP A 103 -2.00 17.25 14.10
CA ASP A 103 -0.86 18.12 13.80
C ASP A 103 0.42 17.30 13.57
N ALA A 104 0.63 16.27 14.39
CA ALA A 104 1.80 15.39 14.28
C ALA A 104 1.84 14.64 12.93
N VAL A 105 0.70 14.19 12.42
CA VAL A 105 0.62 13.54 11.10
C VAL A 105 0.97 14.50 9.97
N ARG A 106 0.74 15.81 10.11
CA ARG A 106 1.12 16.80 9.10
C ARG A 106 2.60 17.16 9.14
N ASP A 107 3.19 17.17 10.32
CA ASP A 107 4.60 17.54 10.50
C ASP A 107 5.56 16.35 10.36
N THR A 108 5.05 15.13 10.55
CA THR A 108 5.84 13.89 10.52
C THR A 108 5.24 12.87 9.57
N THR A 109 6.08 12.27 8.72
CA THR A 109 5.70 11.13 7.90
C THR A 109 5.45 9.90 8.78
N VAL A 110 4.20 9.44 8.85
CA VAL A 110 3.78 8.26 9.63
C VAL A 110 3.38 7.07 8.76
N MET A 111 3.07 7.32 7.49
CA MET A 111 2.67 6.29 6.53
C MET A 111 3.30 6.54 5.16
N THR A 112 3.23 5.51 4.32
CA THR A 112 3.54 5.64 2.89
C THR A 112 2.30 5.39 2.04
N CYS A 113 2.32 5.75 0.76
CA CYS A 113 1.28 5.35 -0.18
C CYS A 113 1.92 4.75 -1.44
N LEU A 114 1.23 3.83 -2.12
CA LEU A 114 1.68 3.22 -3.36
C LEU A 114 0.91 3.79 -4.55
N ALA A 115 1.59 4.60 -5.36
CA ALA A 115 1.02 5.15 -6.57
C ALA A 115 1.50 4.33 -7.78
N ASN A 116 0.59 3.60 -8.40
CA ASN A 116 0.91 2.78 -9.56
C ASN A 116 0.71 3.57 -10.85
N GLY A 117 1.75 3.65 -11.68
CA GLY A 117 1.60 4.19 -13.03
C GLY A 117 1.09 3.09 -13.95
N ASN A 118 -0.03 3.29 -14.64
CA ASN A 118 -0.52 2.38 -15.67
C ASN A 118 0.36 2.47 -16.93
N THR A 119 0.48 1.36 -17.65
CA THR A 119 1.25 1.26 -18.88
C THR A 119 0.35 1.29 -20.12
N PRO A 120 0.78 1.95 -21.22
CA PRO A 120 2.01 2.71 -21.37
C PRO A 120 1.87 4.18 -20.91
N LEU A 121 2.60 4.57 -19.85
CA LEU A 121 2.80 5.96 -19.38
C LEU A 121 1.54 6.75 -18.98
N VAL A 122 0.55 6.11 -18.36
CA VAL A 122 -0.67 6.79 -17.89
C VAL A 122 -0.71 6.79 -16.38
N TRP A 123 -0.78 7.98 -15.79
CA TRP A 123 -1.21 8.14 -14.41
C TRP A 123 -2.72 8.31 -14.40
N ASP A 124 -3.45 7.37 -13.79
CA ASP A 124 -4.89 7.54 -13.65
C ASP A 124 -5.22 8.62 -12.62
N LYS A 125 -6.38 9.26 -12.81
CA LYS A 125 -6.85 10.35 -11.96
C LYS A 125 -6.92 9.93 -10.49
N THR A 126 -7.37 8.70 -10.21
CA THR A 126 -7.56 8.18 -8.86
C THR A 126 -6.25 8.09 -8.08
N MET A 127 -5.18 7.59 -8.71
CA MET A 127 -3.84 7.57 -8.12
C MET A 127 -3.31 8.98 -7.88
N LEU A 128 -3.40 9.87 -8.86
CA LEU A 128 -2.90 11.25 -8.73
C LEU A 128 -3.62 12.04 -7.64
N ASP A 129 -4.93 11.89 -7.55
CA ASP A 129 -5.74 12.53 -6.53
C ASP A 129 -5.35 12.05 -5.12
N SER A 130 -5.15 10.75 -4.95
CA SER A 130 -4.68 10.17 -3.66
C SER A 130 -3.26 10.63 -3.32
N VAL A 131 -2.36 10.67 -4.31
CA VAL A 131 -0.98 11.17 -4.15
C VAL A 131 -0.97 12.61 -3.68
N ARG A 132 -1.82 13.48 -4.24
CA ARG A 132 -1.91 14.89 -3.80
C ARG A 132 -2.33 15.00 -2.34
N VAL A 133 -3.27 14.18 -1.88
CA VAL A 133 -3.69 14.13 -0.48
C VAL A 133 -2.52 13.75 0.42
N PHE A 134 -1.81 12.66 0.10
CA PHE A 134 -0.67 12.19 0.90
C PHE A 134 0.51 13.18 0.86
N ALA A 135 0.88 13.67 -0.31
CA ALA A 135 1.98 14.63 -0.47
C ALA A 135 1.66 15.97 0.22
N GLY A 136 0.42 16.44 0.13
CA GLY A 136 -0.04 17.65 0.83
C GLY A 136 -0.05 17.53 2.36
N ALA A 137 -0.07 16.29 2.88
CA ALA A 137 -0.01 15.98 4.30
C ALA A 137 1.36 15.44 4.74
N ASN A 138 2.43 15.71 3.99
CA ASN A 138 3.81 15.32 4.32
C ASN A 138 4.03 13.79 4.47
N GLN A 139 3.21 12.98 3.78
CA GLN A 139 3.35 11.53 3.75
C GLN A 139 4.19 11.08 2.54
N ALA A 140 4.90 9.96 2.67
CA ALA A 140 5.81 9.48 1.65
C ALA A 140 5.08 8.74 0.52
N THR A 141 5.29 9.15 -0.72
CA THR A 141 4.61 8.56 -1.89
C THR A 141 5.56 7.72 -2.73
N LEU A 142 5.25 6.42 -2.86
CA LEU A 142 6.02 5.46 -3.65
C LEU A 142 5.45 5.40 -5.07
N PHE A 143 6.12 6.02 -6.03
CA PHE A 143 5.76 5.94 -7.45
C PHE A 143 6.32 4.65 -8.06
N SER A 144 5.43 3.72 -8.42
CA SER A 144 5.81 2.40 -8.94
C SER A 144 5.27 2.18 -10.36
N PRO A 145 6.14 2.12 -11.38
CA PRO A 145 5.73 1.67 -12.71
C PRO A 145 5.39 0.17 -12.69
N PHE A 146 4.12 -0.20 -12.88
CA PHE A 146 3.80 -1.61 -13.10
C PHE A 146 4.18 -2.01 -14.53
N VAL A 147 5.21 -2.85 -14.67
CA VAL A 147 5.83 -3.18 -15.96
C VAL A 147 6.00 -4.69 -16.12
N LEU A 148 5.32 -5.22 -17.13
CA LEU A 148 5.46 -6.59 -17.66
C LEU A 148 6.15 -6.53 -19.03
N GLY A 149 7.39 -7.00 -19.12
CA GLY A 149 8.12 -6.99 -20.38
C GLY A 149 7.56 -7.96 -21.41
N GLY A 150 7.47 -7.51 -22.66
CA GLY A 150 6.83 -8.24 -23.76
C GLY A 150 5.32 -7.99 -23.87
N ALA A 151 4.67 -7.46 -22.83
CA ALA A 151 3.25 -7.09 -22.86
C ALA A 151 3.07 -5.56 -22.80
N SER A 152 3.56 -4.95 -21.73
CA SER A 152 3.37 -3.53 -21.43
C SER A 152 4.61 -2.67 -21.69
N THR A 153 5.77 -3.30 -21.84
CA THR A 153 7.04 -2.69 -22.24
C THR A 153 7.76 -3.58 -23.25
N PRO A 154 8.80 -3.08 -23.95
CA PRO A 154 9.61 -3.91 -24.83
C PRO A 154 10.10 -5.16 -24.10
N ALA A 155 10.25 -6.26 -24.85
CA ALA A 155 10.77 -7.50 -24.31
C ALA A 155 12.23 -7.37 -23.85
N SER A 156 12.99 -6.44 -24.47
CA SER A 156 14.38 -6.18 -24.14
C SER A 156 14.55 -5.58 -22.73
N THR A 157 15.58 -6.02 -22.01
CA THR A 157 15.91 -5.50 -20.67
C THR A 157 16.17 -4.00 -20.69
N VAL A 158 16.92 -3.50 -21.69
CA VAL A 158 17.21 -2.07 -21.84
C VAL A 158 15.93 -1.27 -22.11
N GLY A 159 15.06 -1.77 -22.98
CA GLY A 159 13.78 -1.11 -23.29
C GLY A 159 12.77 -1.14 -22.13
N ARG A 160 12.87 -2.15 -21.25
CA ARG A 160 12.09 -2.22 -20.01
C ARG A 160 12.58 -1.19 -18.99
N SER A 161 13.88 -1.15 -18.74
CA SER A 161 14.48 -0.20 -17.79
C SER A 161 14.26 1.24 -18.22
N SER A 162 14.45 1.56 -19.50
CA SER A 162 14.22 2.92 -20.00
C SER A 162 12.76 3.38 -19.84
N ARG A 163 11.78 2.48 -20.04
CA ARG A 163 10.36 2.80 -19.79
C ARG A 163 10.01 2.91 -18.30
N SER A 164 10.71 2.20 -17.43
CA SER A 164 10.55 2.34 -15.99
C SER A 164 11.03 3.71 -15.50
N THR A 165 12.15 4.20 -16.05
CA THR A 165 12.73 5.50 -15.68
C THR A 165 12.04 6.68 -16.36
N SER A 166 11.37 6.45 -17.49
CA SER A 166 10.67 7.51 -18.23
C SER A 166 9.26 7.82 -17.72
N LYS A 167 8.79 7.18 -16.64
CA LYS A 167 7.57 7.62 -15.95
C LYS A 167 7.97 8.75 -14.99
N PRO A 168 7.66 10.03 -15.33
CA PRO A 168 7.81 11.12 -14.37
C PRO A 168 6.86 10.93 -13.19
#